data_AF-A0AAE9EDZ5-F1
#
_entry.id   AF-A0AAE9EDZ5-F1
#
_cell.length_a   1.000
_cell.length_b   1.000
_cell.length_c   1.000
_cell.angle_alpha   90.00
_cell.angle_beta   90.00
_cell.angle_gamma   90.00
#
_symmetry.space_group_name_H-M   'P 1'
#
loop_
_entity.id
_entity.type
_entity.pdbx_description
1 polymer ?
#
loop_
_entity_poly.entity_id
_entity_poly.type
_entity_poly.pdbx_seq_one_letter_code
_entity_poly.pdbx_strand_id
1 'polypeptide(L)'
;MRDVFLFIFMTQLLVFVKNLELNQCSQFTSCETCAGIVDSGISCRWCLESNECIPSKYLCHPWKTVIHDINCPLSKIPTTYSDTFLRTEVAAYIHAANRVSEYSPVGAPMSCLMKLKARVDVLNELDVPTKLEGRTIGVLIGVNHDLQHIFIGFRSTNDPVQFVSQFYVFMMGWMEDFPLGGKMVAIYSRMYKEILEFGFDDCLEKAVIKYPTYSLVVTGHSLGGAMSTVFALHVAMKYPQKLTSLYSVSAPRSGDETFVKLLRQHVSLYTGLFLQFLGLRRIPSGPRW
;
A
#
# COMPACT_ATOMS: atom_id res chain seq x y z
N MET A 1 -36.55 -47.39 -3.97
CA MET A 1 -36.89 -46.83 -2.64
C MET A 1 -35.67 -46.51 -1.79
N ARG A 2 -34.68 -47.40 -1.71
CA ARG A 2 -33.45 -47.20 -0.92
C ARG A 2 -32.59 -46.01 -1.40
N ASP A 3 -32.51 -45.77 -2.71
CA ASP A 3 -31.75 -44.65 -3.29
C ASP A 3 -32.40 -43.28 -3.05
N VAL A 4 -33.73 -43.22 -2.99
CA VAL A 4 -34.48 -41.98 -2.70
C VAL A 4 -34.30 -41.57 -1.24
N PHE A 5 -34.31 -42.53 -0.31
CA PHE A 5 -34.04 -42.30 1.10
C PHE A 5 -32.61 -41.81 1.35
N LEU A 6 -31.62 -42.41 0.68
CA LEU A 6 -30.23 -41.93 0.73
C LEU A 6 -30.10 -40.50 0.19
N PHE A 7 -30.79 -40.16 -0.90
CA PHE A 7 -30.74 -38.82 -1.49
C PHE A 7 -31.39 -37.76 -0.58
N ILE A 8 -32.53 -38.07 0.06
CA ILE A 8 -33.18 -37.18 1.02
C ILE A 8 -32.31 -37.00 2.27
N PHE A 9 -31.70 -38.08 2.77
CA PHE A 9 -30.82 -38.01 3.94
C PHE A 9 -29.57 -37.17 3.65
N MET A 10 -28.96 -37.34 2.48
CA MET A 10 -27.80 -36.55 2.05
C MET A 10 -28.12 -35.06 1.87
N THR A 11 -29.30 -34.72 1.33
CA THR A 11 -29.72 -33.32 1.19
C THR A 11 -30.02 -32.66 2.53
N GLN A 12 -30.66 -33.36 3.47
CA GLN A 12 -30.87 -32.85 4.83
C GLN A 12 -29.56 -32.67 5.60
N LEU A 13 -28.61 -33.60 5.46
CA LEU A 13 -27.28 -33.47 6.06
C LEU A 13 -26.51 -32.26 5.51
N LEU A 14 -26.56 -32.02 4.19
CA LEU A 14 -25.96 -30.84 3.56
C LEU A 14 -26.57 -29.52 4.04
N VAL A 15 -27.90 -29.47 4.24
CA VAL A 15 -28.59 -28.29 4.78
C VAL A 15 -28.19 -28.05 6.24
N PHE A 16 -28.08 -29.11 7.05
CA PHE A 16 -27.67 -29.01 8.44
C PHE A 16 -26.23 -28.50 8.59
N VAL A 17 -25.28 -29.03 7.80
CA VAL A 17 -23.89 -28.57 7.81
C VAL A 17 -23.78 -27.10 7.38
N LYS A 18 -24.48 -26.68 6.31
CA LYS A 18 -24.51 -25.27 5.90
C LYS A 18 -25.06 -24.34 6.98
N ASN A 19 -26.11 -24.75 7.69
CA ASN A 19 -26.68 -23.97 8.79
C ASN A 19 -25.70 -23.85 9.97
N LEU A 20 -24.92 -24.89 10.26
CA LEU A 20 -23.90 -24.87 11.31
C LEU A 20 -22.75 -23.90 10.97
N GLU A 21 -22.26 -23.91 9.73
CA GLU A 21 -21.21 -22.98 9.27
C GLU A 21 -21.69 -21.53 9.26
N LEU A 22 -22.93 -21.28 8.81
CA LEU A 22 -23.53 -19.94 8.80
C LEU A 22 -23.68 -19.38 10.21
N ASN A 23 -24.11 -20.22 11.17
CA ASN A 23 -24.27 -19.83 12.58
C ASN A 23 -22.94 -19.49 13.27
N GLN A 24 -21.83 -20.11 12.85
CA GLN A 24 -20.53 -19.85 13.46
C GLN A 24 -19.91 -18.53 13.03
N CYS A 25 -20.11 -18.09 11.78
CA CYS A 25 -19.60 -16.78 11.37
C CYS A 25 -20.56 -15.64 11.74
N SER A 26 -21.88 -15.87 11.76
CA SER A 26 -22.88 -14.82 12.04
C SER A 26 -22.79 -14.22 13.45
N GLN A 27 -22.13 -14.90 14.39
CA GLN A 27 -21.90 -14.38 15.75
C GLN A 27 -20.96 -13.16 15.78
N PHE A 28 -20.13 -12.97 14.76
CA PHE A 28 -19.17 -11.86 14.70
C PHE A 28 -19.81 -10.62 14.08
N THR A 29 -19.94 -9.57 14.88
CA THR A 29 -20.61 -8.32 14.49
C THR A 29 -19.65 -7.22 14.05
N SER A 30 -18.35 -7.48 14.03
CA SER A 30 -17.34 -6.54 13.56
C SER A 30 -16.31 -7.20 12.64
N CYS A 31 -15.70 -6.41 11.77
CA CYS A 31 -14.69 -6.89 10.83
C CYS A 31 -13.50 -7.49 11.58
N GLU A 32 -13.02 -6.81 12.62
CA GLU A 32 -11.86 -7.19 13.42
C GLU A 32 -12.06 -8.53 14.12
N THR A 33 -13.29 -8.80 14.58
CA THR A 33 -13.64 -10.08 15.18
C THR A 33 -13.93 -11.17 14.16
N CYS A 34 -14.26 -10.83 12.92
CA CYS A 34 -14.65 -11.80 11.89
C CYS A 34 -13.46 -12.23 11.01
N ALA A 35 -12.68 -11.26 10.55
CA ALA A 35 -11.57 -11.47 9.66
C ALA A 35 -10.38 -12.09 10.42
N GLY A 36 -9.69 -13.04 9.80
CA GLY A 36 -8.56 -13.76 10.40
C GLY A 36 -8.95 -15.02 11.18
N ILE A 37 -10.26 -15.30 11.34
CA ILE A 37 -10.70 -16.56 11.97
C ILE A 37 -10.61 -17.71 10.96
N VAL A 38 -9.69 -18.62 11.25
CA VAL A 38 -9.57 -19.93 10.62
C VAL A 38 -9.68 -20.96 11.74
N ASP A 39 -10.90 -21.32 12.11
CA ASP A 39 -11.12 -22.35 13.13
C ASP A 39 -11.60 -23.64 12.45
N SER A 40 -10.88 -24.73 12.70
CA SER A 40 -11.34 -26.12 12.54
C SER A 40 -12.14 -26.46 11.27
N GLY A 41 -11.80 -25.86 10.12
CA GLY A 41 -12.40 -26.13 8.80
C GLY A 41 -13.27 -25.00 8.22
N ILE A 42 -13.59 -23.96 8.98
CA ILE A 42 -14.44 -22.84 8.55
C ILE A 42 -13.62 -21.55 8.53
N SER A 43 -13.62 -20.86 7.38
CA SER A 43 -12.91 -19.59 7.17
C SER A 43 -13.93 -18.47 7.05
N CYS A 44 -14.16 -17.76 8.16
CA CYS A 44 -15.03 -16.59 8.19
C CYS A 44 -14.39 -15.42 7.44
N ARG A 45 -15.24 -14.57 6.84
CA ARG A 45 -14.84 -13.43 6.03
C ARG A 45 -15.81 -12.30 6.24
N TRP A 46 -15.31 -11.08 6.37
CA TRP A 46 -16.17 -9.91 6.51
C TRP A 46 -16.56 -9.37 5.14
N CYS A 47 -17.85 -9.12 4.90
CA CYS A 47 -18.33 -8.49 3.68
C CYS A 47 -18.58 -6.99 3.90
N LEU A 48 -17.85 -6.14 3.18
CA LEU A 48 -17.97 -4.68 3.26
C LEU A 48 -19.28 -4.13 2.66
N GLU A 49 -19.98 -4.93 1.85
CA GLU A 49 -21.22 -4.51 1.21
C GLU A 49 -22.43 -4.71 2.13
N SER A 50 -22.52 -5.88 2.78
CA SER A 50 -23.59 -6.18 3.72
C SER A 50 -23.26 -5.81 5.17
N ASN A 51 -21.99 -5.54 5.50
CA ASN A 51 -21.50 -5.39 6.88
C ASN A 51 -21.76 -6.64 7.74
N GLU A 52 -21.60 -7.82 7.14
CA GLU A 52 -21.84 -9.10 7.80
C GLU A 52 -20.62 -10.03 7.70
N CYS A 53 -20.49 -10.92 8.68
CA CYS A 53 -19.52 -11.99 8.68
C CYS A 53 -20.10 -13.25 8.02
N ILE A 54 -19.46 -13.71 6.93
CA ILE A 54 -19.96 -14.79 6.08
C ILE A 54 -18.97 -15.96 6.01
N PRO A 55 -19.45 -17.21 5.89
CA PRO A 55 -18.58 -18.40 5.83
C PRO A 55 -18.05 -18.71 4.42
N SER A 56 -18.64 -18.14 3.36
CA SER A 56 -18.37 -18.55 1.98
C SER A 56 -17.98 -17.38 1.08
N LYS A 57 -16.93 -17.57 0.27
CA LYS A 57 -16.45 -16.58 -0.71
C LYS A 57 -17.47 -16.21 -1.80
N TYR A 58 -18.55 -16.98 -1.96
CA TYR A 58 -19.58 -16.74 -2.98
C TYR A 58 -20.72 -15.84 -2.48
N LEU A 59 -20.78 -15.57 -1.17
CA LEU A 59 -21.83 -14.75 -0.55
C LEU A 59 -21.48 -13.26 -0.50
N CYS A 60 -20.28 -12.87 -0.90
CA CYS A 60 -19.87 -11.47 -1.03
C CYS A 60 -19.06 -11.30 -2.30
N HIS A 61 -19.13 -10.10 -2.87
CA HIS A 61 -18.27 -9.75 -3.98
C HIS A 61 -16.79 -9.94 -3.57
N PRO A 62 -15.94 -10.61 -4.38
CA PRO A 62 -14.54 -10.86 -4.03
C PRO A 62 -13.76 -9.59 -3.64
N TRP A 63 -14.08 -8.46 -4.27
CA TRP A 63 -13.50 -7.13 -3.99
C TRP A 63 -14.00 -6.45 -2.71
N LYS A 64 -15.09 -6.95 -2.13
CA LYS A 64 -15.69 -6.44 -0.89
C LYS A 64 -15.43 -7.39 0.28
N THR A 65 -14.66 -8.45 0.06
CA THR A 65 -14.38 -9.48 1.05
C THR A 65 -13.08 -9.19 1.79
N VAL A 66 -13.14 -9.15 3.12
CA VAL A 66 -11.99 -8.99 4.01
C VAL A 66 -11.74 -10.32 4.73
N ILE A 67 -10.54 -10.86 4.55
CA ILE A 67 -10.15 -12.18 5.09
C ILE A 67 -9.18 -12.03 6.25
N HIS A 68 -8.43 -10.92 6.30
CA HIS A 68 -7.46 -10.63 7.35
C HIS A 68 -7.90 -9.36 8.07
N ASP A 69 -7.91 -9.40 9.40
CA ASP A 69 -8.21 -8.29 10.30
C ASP A 69 -7.44 -7.01 9.97
N ILE A 70 -6.19 -7.14 9.53
CA ILE A 70 -5.35 -6.01 9.11
C ILE A 70 -5.98 -5.20 7.95
N ASN A 71 -6.83 -5.81 7.14
CA ASN A 71 -7.52 -5.17 6.02
C ASN A 71 -8.89 -4.61 6.39
N CYS A 72 -9.28 -4.68 7.66
CA CYS A 72 -10.52 -4.10 8.12
C CYS A 72 -10.52 -2.57 7.98
N PRO A 73 -11.67 -1.96 7.64
CA PRO A 73 -11.80 -0.51 7.58
C PRO A 73 -11.45 0.13 8.92
N LEU A 74 -10.82 1.30 8.88
CA LEU A 74 -10.61 2.08 10.10
C LEU A 74 -11.97 2.60 10.59
N SER A 75 -12.34 2.22 11.81
CA SER A 75 -13.59 2.66 12.45
C SER A 75 -13.62 4.17 12.73
N LYS A 76 -12.44 4.81 12.85
CA LYS A 76 -12.28 6.26 12.95
C LYS A 76 -11.08 6.72 12.14
N ILE A 77 -11.29 7.74 11.30
CA ILE A 77 -10.20 8.43 10.63
C ILE A 77 -9.39 9.18 11.70
N PRO A 78 -8.05 9.10 11.70
CA PRO A 78 -7.22 9.84 12.64
C PRO A 78 -7.51 11.34 12.58
N THR A 79 -7.63 12.01 13.73
CA THR A 79 -7.83 13.47 13.81
C THR A 79 -6.67 14.27 13.21
N THR A 80 -5.52 13.61 13.03
CA THR A 80 -4.32 14.13 12.39
C THR A 80 -4.40 14.16 10.87
N TYR A 81 -5.42 13.54 10.25
CA TYR A 81 -5.65 13.60 8.81
C TYR A 81 -6.35 14.90 8.39
N SER A 82 -5.90 15.48 7.28
CA SER A 82 -6.54 16.62 6.62
C SER A 82 -6.69 16.36 5.12
N ASP A 83 -7.93 16.26 4.64
CA ASP A 83 -8.23 16.15 3.21
C ASP A 83 -7.78 17.40 2.45
N THR A 84 -7.88 18.58 3.06
CA THR A 84 -7.37 19.82 2.47
C THR A 84 -5.85 19.73 2.25
N PHE A 85 -5.09 19.29 3.26
CA PHE A 85 -3.64 19.12 3.13
C PHE A 85 -3.28 18.12 2.03
N LEU A 86 -4.01 16.99 1.94
CA LEU A 86 -3.82 16.02 0.86
C LEU A 86 -4.06 16.64 -0.52
N ARG A 87 -5.16 17.38 -0.70
CA ARG A 87 -5.56 17.93 -2.00
C ARG A 87 -4.72 19.13 -2.45
N THR A 88 -4.15 19.89 -1.51
CA THR A 88 -3.39 21.11 -1.85
C THR A 88 -1.89 20.86 -1.83
N GLU A 89 -1.34 20.39 -0.70
CA GLU A 89 0.10 20.26 -0.49
C GLU A 89 0.62 18.97 -1.09
N VAL A 90 0.04 17.83 -0.67
CA VAL A 90 0.53 16.51 -1.09
C VAL A 90 0.34 16.30 -2.60
N ALA A 91 -0.77 16.76 -3.17
CA ALA A 91 -0.99 16.72 -4.61
C ALA A 91 0.12 17.48 -5.37
N ALA A 92 0.53 18.66 -4.90
CA ALA A 92 1.63 19.40 -5.52
C ALA A 92 2.96 18.65 -5.42
N TYR A 93 3.25 18.00 -4.28
CA TYR A 93 4.45 17.16 -4.13
C TYR A 93 4.44 15.96 -5.09
N ILE A 94 3.29 15.30 -5.26
CA ILE A 94 3.13 14.20 -6.22
C ILE A 94 3.35 14.71 -7.65
N HIS A 95 2.76 15.85 -8.02
CA HIS A 95 2.95 16.44 -9.34
C HIS A 95 4.41 16.84 -9.59
N ALA A 96 5.08 17.42 -8.59
CA ALA A 96 6.48 17.77 -8.67
C ALA A 96 7.37 16.53 -8.83
N ALA A 97 7.12 15.47 -8.06
CA ALA A 97 7.84 14.20 -8.19
C ALA A 97 7.67 13.59 -9.58
N ASN A 98 6.46 13.68 -10.16
CA ASN A 98 6.20 13.23 -11.53
C ASN A 98 6.97 14.02 -12.61
N ARG A 99 7.61 15.13 -12.25
CA ARG A 99 8.48 15.90 -13.13
C ARG A 99 9.96 15.60 -12.95
N VAL A 100 10.37 14.78 -11.99
CA VAL A 100 11.76 14.31 -11.88
C VAL A 100 12.02 13.30 -13.00
N SER A 101 12.77 13.69 -14.03
CA SER A 101 13.06 12.90 -15.23
C SER A 101 14.23 13.53 -15.98
N GLU A 102 15.10 12.73 -16.60
CA GLU A 102 16.15 13.22 -17.50
C GLU A 102 15.57 14.05 -18.67
N TYR A 103 14.35 13.74 -19.10
CA TYR A 103 13.67 14.47 -20.18
C TYR A 103 12.95 15.75 -19.73
N SER A 104 12.90 16.02 -18.43
CA SER A 104 12.27 17.23 -17.91
C SER A 104 13.20 18.44 -18.02
N PRO A 105 12.66 19.64 -18.32
CA PRO A 105 13.46 20.86 -18.28
C PRO A 105 13.94 21.14 -16.85
N VAL A 106 15.07 21.85 -16.73
CA VAL A 106 15.61 22.30 -15.44
C VAL A 106 14.53 23.08 -14.67
N GLY A 107 14.35 22.74 -13.38
CA GLY A 107 13.35 23.36 -12.52
C GLY A 107 11.92 22.86 -12.73
N ALA A 108 11.71 21.78 -13.48
CA ALA A 108 10.37 21.23 -13.70
C ALA A 108 9.62 20.86 -12.42
N PRO A 109 10.22 20.22 -11.39
CA PRO A 109 9.54 20.02 -10.11
C PRO A 109 9.17 21.34 -9.43
N MET A 110 10.09 22.31 -9.42
CA MET A 110 9.86 23.62 -8.81
C MET A 110 8.68 24.35 -9.45
N SER A 111 8.48 24.23 -10.77
CA SER A 111 7.32 24.83 -11.46
C SER A 111 5.96 24.32 -10.94
N CYS A 112 5.92 23.09 -10.40
CA CYS A 112 4.73 22.55 -9.74
C CYS A 112 4.59 23.09 -8.31
N LEU A 113 5.72 23.20 -7.59
CA LEU A 113 5.76 23.62 -6.19
C LEU A 113 5.50 25.12 -6.02
N MET A 114 5.83 25.95 -7.00
CA MET A 114 5.54 27.40 -6.99
C MET A 114 4.03 27.73 -6.93
N LYS A 115 3.16 26.75 -7.15
CA LYS A 115 1.70 26.91 -6.96
C LYS A 115 1.29 26.90 -5.48
N LEU A 116 2.16 26.42 -4.60
CA LEU A 116 1.96 26.46 -3.17
C LEU A 116 2.21 27.88 -2.66
N LYS A 117 1.43 28.29 -1.66
CA LYS A 117 1.67 29.56 -0.96
C LYS A 117 2.86 29.49 0.00
N ALA A 118 3.28 28.28 0.34
CA ALA A 118 4.35 28.02 1.28
C ALA A 118 5.73 28.23 0.65
N ARG A 119 6.71 28.61 1.48
CA ARG A 119 8.12 28.63 1.08
C ARG A 119 8.65 27.22 0.96
N VAL A 120 8.91 26.80 -0.26
CA VAL A 120 9.32 25.45 -0.61
C VAL A 120 10.61 25.48 -1.42
N ASP A 121 11.56 24.61 -1.09
CA ASP A 121 12.79 24.41 -1.87
C ASP A 121 12.92 22.95 -2.33
N VAL A 122 13.43 22.76 -3.54
CA VAL A 122 13.90 21.46 -4.04
C VAL A 122 15.34 21.26 -3.58
N LEU A 123 15.61 20.14 -2.90
CA LEU A 123 16.94 19.80 -2.41
C LEU A 123 17.65 18.82 -3.34
N ASN A 124 16.94 17.75 -3.74
CA ASN A 124 17.48 16.72 -4.61
C ASN A 124 16.42 16.17 -5.57
N GLU A 125 16.86 15.90 -6.79
CA GLU A 125 16.11 15.20 -7.82
C GLU A 125 16.94 13.97 -8.23
N LEU A 126 16.41 12.76 -8.02
CA LEU A 126 17.08 11.51 -8.35
C LEU A 126 16.28 10.82 -9.45
N ASP A 127 16.80 10.76 -10.67
CA ASP A 127 16.23 9.96 -11.74
C ASP A 127 16.95 8.61 -11.81
N VAL A 128 16.48 7.66 -11.00
CA VAL A 128 17.18 6.40 -10.74
C VAL A 128 16.95 5.42 -11.89
N PRO A 129 17.99 4.98 -12.62
CA PRO A 129 17.82 3.98 -13.67
C PRO A 129 17.45 2.63 -13.06
N THR A 130 16.36 2.05 -13.55
CA THR A 130 15.94 0.71 -13.15
C THR A 130 16.40 -0.31 -14.17
N LYS A 131 16.73 -1.51 -13.71
CA LYS A 131 17.03 -2.64 -14.60
C LYS A 131 15.77 -3.18 -15.31
N LEU A 132 14.61 -2.54 -15.11
CA LEU A 132 13.34 -2.86 -15.74
C LEU A 132 13.21 -2.07 -17.05
N GLU A 133 13.47 -2.73 -18.19
CA GLU A 133 13.25 -2.20 -19.55
C GLU A 133 13.80 -0.78 -19.83
N GLY A 134 14.87 -0.36 -19.16
CA GLY A 134 15.49 0.96 -19.38
C GLY A 134 14.65 2.14 -18.89
N ARG A 135 13.79 1.93 -17.88
CA ARG A 135 12.97 2.99 -17.28
C ARG A 135 13.62 3.55 -16.02
N THR A 136 13.37 4.82 -15.71
CA THR A 136 13.84 5.45 -14.47
C THR A 136 12.73 5.56 -13.42
N ILE A 137 13.10 5.72 -12.15
CA ILE A 137 12.21 6.11 -11.06
C ILE A 137 12.67 7.47 -10.55
N GLY A 138 11.79 8.46 -10.64
CA GLY A 138 12.02 9.78 -10.08
C GLY A 138 11.78 9.79 -8.57
N VAL A 139 12.73 10.31 -7.81
CA VAL A 139 12.60 10.65 -6.39
C VAL A 139 12.89 12.13 -6.21
N LEU A 140 11.98 12.84 -5.57
CA LEU A 140 12.10 14.25 -5.22
C LEU A 140 12.27 14.37 -3.72
N ILE A 141 13.32 15.05 -3.25
CA ILE A 141 13.46 15.49 -1.87
C ILE A 141 13.38 17.00 -1.86
N GLY A 142 12.42 17.54 -1.12
CA GLY A 142 12.27 18.96 -0.93
C GLY A 142 11.90 19.30 0.51
N VAL A 143 11.81 20.59 0.79
CA VAL A 143 11.49 21.10 2.12
C VAL A 143 10.39 22.13 2.03
N ASN A 144 9.43 22.07 2.94
CA ASN A 144 8.44 23.12 3.17
C ASN A 144 8.78 23.81 4.50
N HIS A 145 9.20 25.08 4.42
CA HIS A 145 9.65 25.83 5.58
C HIS A 145 8.53 26.30 6.48
N ASP A 146 7.36 26.55 5.91
CA ASP A 146 6.23 27.10 6.67
C ASP A 146 5.50 25.98 7.43
N LEU A 147 5.48 24.76 6.87
CA LEU A 147 4.94 23.56 7.51
C LEU A 147 6.00 22.73 8.26
N GLN A 148 7.27 23.13 8.18
CA GLN A 148 8.40 22.51 8.86
C GLN A 148 8.51 21.00 8.62
N HIS A 149 8.43 20.58 7.35
CA HIS A 149 8.65 19.20 6.94
C HIS A 149 9.56 19.07 5.73
N ILE A 150 10.29 17.97 5.69
CA ILE A 150 10.97 17.47 4.50
C ILE A 150 9.97 16.56 3.80
N PHE A 151 9.67 16.80 2.53
CA PHE A 151 8.83 15.91 1.74
C PHE A 151 9.66 15.07 0.77
N ILE A 152 9.27 13.81 0.64
CA ILE A 152 9.88 12.82 -0.23
C ILE A 152 8.80 12.33 -1.18
N GLY A 153 8.90 12.72 -2.45
CA GLY A 153 7.95 12.41 -3.48
C GLY A 153 8.48 11.32 -4.43
N PHE A 154 7.70 10.29 -4.70
CA PHE A 154 8.03 9.26 -5.68
C PHE A 154 7.17 9.40 -6.95
N ARG A 155 7.84 9.40 -8.10
CA ARG A 155 7.22 9.50 -9.42
C ARG A 155 6.41 8.26 -9.79
N SER A 156 5.29 8.48 -10.46
CA SER A 156 4.53 7.47 -11.21
C SER A 156 5.15 7.23 -12.60
N THR A 157 4.97 6.05 -13.19
CA THR A 157 5.56 5.71 -14.49
C THR A 157 5.21 6.70 -15.62
N ASN A 158 6.19 6.95 -16.51
CA ASN A 158 6.08 7.89 -17.64
C ASN A 158 5.15 7.42 -18.79
N ASP A 159 4.78 6.14 -18.84
CA ASP A 159 3.82 5.58 -19.79
C ASP A 159 2.72 4.79 -19.06
N PRO A 160 1.54 5.39 -18.83
CA PRO A 160 0.46 4.74 -18.10
C PRO A 160 -0.16 3.55 -18.83
N VAL A 161 -0.19 3.54 -20.17
CA VAL A 161 -0.93 2.55 -20.96
C VAL A 161 -0.14 1.25 -21.06
N GLN A 162 1.16 1.35 -21.31
CA GLN A 162 2.07 0.21 -21.32
C GLN A 162 2.38 -0.30 -19.90
N PHE A 163 2.25 0.58 -18.89
CA PHE A 163 2.43 0.19 -17.50
C PHE A 163 1.19 -0.46 -16.88
N VAL A 164 -0.05 -0.19 -17.33
CA VAL A 164 -1.24 -0.90 -16.82
C VAL A 164 -1.19 -2.40 -17.14
N SER A 165 -0.63 -2.80 -18.29
CA SER A 165 -0.40 -4.23 -18.58
C SER A 165 0.72 -4.83 -17.72
N GLN A 166 1.81 -4.09 -17.49
CA GLN A 166 2.82 -4.48 -16.49
C GLN A 166 2.26 -4.48 -15.07
N PHE A 167 1.32 -3.59 -14.72
CA PHE A 167 0.68 -3.46 -13.41
C PHE A 167 -0.06 -4.73 -13.00
N TYR A 168 -0.61 -5.46 -13.97
CA TYR A 168 -1.10 -6.82 -13.74
C TYR A 168 0.02 -7.79 -13.34
N VAL A 169 1.21 -7.70 -13.94
CA VAL A 169 2.39 -8.49 -13.55
C VAL A 169 2.95 -8.05 -12.18
N PHE A 170 2.95 -6.74 -11.87
CA PHE A 170 3.30 -6.22 -10.54
C PHE A 170 2.39 -6.81 -9.46
N MET A 171 1.09 -6.91 -9.71
CA MET A 171 0.14 -7.46 -8.74
C MET A 171 0.12 -9.00 -8.67
N MET A 172 0.58 -9.67 -9.72
CA MET A 172 0.78 -11.13 -9.77
C MET A 172 2.24 -11.52 -9.46
N GLY A 173 3.08 -10.57 -9.06
CA GLY A 173 4.49 -10.78 -8.81
C GLY A 173 4.69 -11.70 -7.62
N TRP A 174 5.73 -12.54 -7.68
CA TRP A 174 6.12 -13.35 -6.53
C TRP A 174 6.60 -12.45 -5.39
N MET A 175 6.28 -12.88 -4.18
CA MET A 175 6.73 -12.24 -2.95
C MET A 175 8.10 -12.79 -2.57
N GLU A 176 9.03 -11.92 -2.23
CA GLU A 176 10.36 -12.26 -1.72
C GLU A 176 10.56 -11.70 -0.31
N ASP A 177 11.58 -12.18 0.39
CA ASP A 177 11.94 -11.63 1.70
C ASP A 177 12.42 -10.19 1.56
N PHE A 178 11.83 -9.31 2.36
CA PHE A 178 12.12 -7.89 2.31
C PHE A 178 13.12 -7.50 3.40
N PRO A 179 14.17 -6.71 3.10
CA PRO A 179 15.23 -6.41 4.07
C PRO A 179 14.75 -5.77 5.38
N LEU A 180 13.68 -4.98 5.36
CA LEU A 180 13.13 -4.35 6.58
C LEU A 180 12.20 -5.28 7.37
N GLY A 181 11.89 -6.47 6.84
CA GLY A 181 11.05 -7.48 7.47
C GLY A 181 9.80 -7.84 6.66
N GLY A 182 9.36 -9.08 6.82
CA GLY A 182 8.23 -9.63 6.07
C GLY A 182 8.57 -9.96 4.62
N LYS A 183 7.53 -10.00 3.78
CA LYS A 183 7.66 -10.24 2.35
C LYS A 183 7.13 -9.07 1.54
N MET A 184 7.72 -8.85 0.38
CA MET A 184 7.41 -7.75 -0.55
C MET A 184 7.33 -8.29 -1.97
N VAL A 185 6.50 -7.69 -2.82
CA VAL A 185 6.53 -7.97 -4.26
C VAL A 185 7.95 -7.69 -4.77
N ALA A 186 8.57 -8.68 -5.41
CA ALA A 186 10.01 -8.67 -5.73
C ALA A 186 10.49 -7.42 -6.47
N ILE A 187 9.64 -6.88 -7.34
CA ILE A 187 9.96 -5.69 -8.10
C ILE A 187 10.08 -4.42 -7.25
N TYR A 188 9.24 -4.26 -6.20
CA TYR A 188 9.37 -3.13 -5.28
C TYR A 188 10.61 -3.27 -4.41
N SER A 189 10.97 -4.50 -4.02
CA SER A 189 12.22 -4.80 -3.30
C SER A 189 13.45 -4.49 -4.16
N ARG A 190 13.42 -4.81 -5.46
CA ARG A 190 14.48 -4.43 -6.40
C ARG A 190 14.60 -2.92 -6.57
N MET A 191 13.49 -2.23 -6.82
CA MET A 191 13.46 -0.76 -6.94
C MET A 191 13.96 -0.08 -5.65
N TYR A 192 13.60 -0.61 -4.49
CA TYR A 192 14.10 -0.15 -3.20
C TYR A 192 15.63 -0.22 -3.12
N LYS A 193 16.23 -1.36 -3.49
CA LYS A 193 17.68 -1.53 -3.53
C LYS A 193 18.34 -0.56 -4.53
N GLU A 194 17.80 -0.45 -5.74
CA GLU A 194 18.33 0.44 -6.79
C GLU A 194 18.31 1.92 -6.35
N ILE A 195 17.24 2.37 -5.67
CA ILE A 195 17.13 3.74 -5.14
C ILE A 195 18.13 3.99 -4.01
N LEU A 196 18.35 3.02 -3.12
CA LEU A 196 19.35 3.12 -2.07
C LEU A 196 20.78 3.15 -2.63
N GLU A 197 21.10 2.24 -3.57
CA GLU A 197 22.39 2.17 -4.25
C GLU A 197 22.70 3.46 -5.01
N PHE A 198 21.69 4.16 -5.53
CA PHE A 198 21.84 5.45 -6.22
C PHE A 198 22.18 6.62 -5.29
N GLY A 199 22.09 6.46 -3.96
CA GLY A 199 22.45 7.50 -2.99
C GLY A 199 21.27 8.25 -2.39
N PHE A 200 20.08 7.64 -2.34
CA PHE A 200 18.91 8.21 -1.64
C PHE A 200 19.24 8.60 -0.18
N ASP A 201 19.91 7.70 0.53
CA ASP A 201 20.21 7.88 1.94
C ASP A 201 21.15 9.07 2.19
N ASP A 202 22.19 9.24 1.36
CA ASP A 202 23.13 10.36 1.45
C ASP A 202 22.44 11.70 1.18
N CYS A 203 21.51 11.74 0.23
CA CYS A 203 20.74 12.93 -0.08
C CYS A 203 19.80 13.30 1.07
N LEU A 204 19.08 12.32 1.61
CA LEU A 204 18.15 12.55 2.70
C LEU A 204 18.88 12.93 4.00
N GLU A 205 20.02 12.31 4.30
CA GLU A 205 20.81 12.60 5.50
C GLU A 205 21.25 14.07 5.54
N LYS A 206 21.71 14.62 4.42
CA LYS A 206 22.06 16.05 4.30
C LYS A 206 20.86 16.96 4.64
N ALA A 207 19.67 16.62 4.15
CA ALA A 207 18.45 17.36 4.46
C ALA A 207 18.06 17.25 5.93
N VAL A 208 18.15 16.04 6.50
CA VAL A 208 17.84 15.75 7.91
C VAL A 208 18.78 16.50 8.86
N ILE A 209 20.09 16.55 8.56
CA ILE A 209 21.08 17.30 9.34
C ILE A 209 20.80 18.80 9.25
N LYS A 210 20.48 19.30 8.05
CA LYS A 210 20.17 20.73 7.84
C LYS A 210 18.89 21.17 8.53
N TYR A 211 17.88 20.28 8.62
CA TYR A 211 16.58 20.56 9.21
C TYR A 211 16.24 19.56 10.34
N PRO A 212 16.92 19.66 11.51
CA PRO A 212 16.84 18.65 12.56
C PRO A 212 15.46 18.58 13.23
N THR A 213 14.73 19.70 13.28
CA THR A 213 13.38 19.76 13.88
C THR A 213 12.25 19.41 12.91
N TYR A 214 12.54 19.28 11.61
CA TYR A 214 11.50 19.09 10.60
C TYR A 214 11.01 17.64 10.59
N SER A 215 9.71 17.47 10.41
CA SER A 215 9.09 16.15 10.21
C SER A 215 9.34 15.60 8.80
N LEU A 216 8.99 14.33 8.55
CA LEU A 216 9.12 13.68 7.25
C LEU A 216 7.73 13.39 6.67
N VAL A 217 7.52 13.75 5.41
CA VAL A 217 6.29 13.45 4.65
C VAL A 217 6.65 12.65 3.41
N VAL A 218 6.18 11.41 3.31
CA VAL A 218 6.46 10.53 2.16
C VAL A 218 5.19 10.39 1.32
N THR A 219 5.30 10.60 0.01
CA THR A 219 4.12 10.62 -0.87
C THR A 219 4.37 10.19 -2.31
N GLY A 220 3.33 9.68 -2.95
CA GLY A 220 3.34 9.27 -4.34
C GLY A 220 1.99 8.75 -4.80
N HIS A 221 1.86 8.64 -6.12
CA HIS A 221 0.68 8.09 -6.79
C HIS A 221 1.01 6.81 -7.56
N SER A 222 0.09 5.83 -7.59
CA SER A 222 0.25 4.58 -8.34
C SER A 222 1.54 3.84 -7.94
N LEU A 223 2.47 3.60 -8.86
CA LEU A 223 3.80 3.04 -8.55
C LEU A 223 4.53 3.87 -7.49
N GLY A 224 4.50 5.20 -7.61
CA GLY A 224 5.08 6.10 -6.62
C GLY A 224 4.42 5.95 -5.25
N GLY A 225 3.12 5.65 -5.21
CA GLY A 225 2.41 5.37 -3.96
C GLY A 225 2.87 4.07 -3.29
N ALA A 226 3.14 3.01 -4.07
CA ALA A 226 3.73 1.78 -3.55
C ALA A 226 5.14 2.02 -2.99
N MET A 227 6.00 2.72 -3.75
CA MET A 227 7.35 3.06 -3.29
C MET A 227 7.33 3.98 -2.06
N SER A 228 6.37 4.88 -1.97
CA SER A 228 6.18 5.73 -0.78
C SER A 228 5.88 4.90 0.47
N THR A 229 5.07 3.85 0.35
CA THR A 229 4.80 2.93 1.46
C THR A 229 6.07 2.22 1.91
N VAL A 230 6.88 1.75 0.96
CA VAL A 230 8.17 1.09 1.25
C VAL A 230 9.14 2.05 1.94
N PHE A 231 9.32 3.24 1.37
CA PHE A 231 10.28 4.21 1.88
C PHE A 231 9.80 4.92 3.15
N ALA A 232 8.51 5.02 3.40
CA ALA A 232 8.00 5.52 4.68
C ALA A 232 8.45 4.64 5.85
N LEU A 233 8.40 3.31 5.69
CA LEU A 233 8.96 2.40 6.70
C LEU A 233 10.48 2.60 6.82
N HIS A 234 11.20 2.64 5.70
CA HIS A 234 12.66 2.84 5.70
C HIS A 234 13.07 4.09 6.46
N VAL A 235 12.50 5.25 6.14
CA VAL A 235 12.88 6.53 6.77
C VAL A 235 12.41 6.62 8.22
N ALA A 236 11.25 6.03 8.56
CA ALA A 236 10.78 6.00 9.94
C ALA A 236 11.68 5.12 10.84
N MET A 237 12.17 3.99 10.32
CA MET A 237 13.13 3.14 11.04
C MET A 237 14.52 3.79 11.12
N LYS A 238 14.96 4.47 10.05
CA LYS A 238 16.28 5.13 10.02
C LYS A 238 16.33 6.39 10.90
N TYR A 239 15.23 7.14 10.98
CA TYR A 239 15.12 8.37 11.75
C TYR A 239 13.98 8.30 12.77
N PRO A 240 14.06 7.43 13.79
CA PRO A 240 12.95 7.15 14.72
C PRO A 240 12.56 8.36 15.59
N GLN A 241 13.46 9.34 15.70
CA GLN A 241 13.21 10.59 16.45
C GLN A 241 12.37 11.60 15.65
N LYS A 242 12.19 11.39 14.34
CA LYS A 242 11.42 12.28 13.47
C LYS A 242 10.04 11.71 13.21
N LEU A 243 9.03 12.55 13.37
CA LEU A 243 7.66 12.20 12.99
C LEU A 243 7.60 11.94 11.48
N THR A 244 7.17 10.74 11.10
CA THR A 244 7.01 10.34 9.69
C THR A 244 5.54 10.15 9.34
N SER A 245 5.10 10.83 8.28
CA SER A 245 3.75 10.75 7.72
C SER A 245 3.77 10.15 6.31
N LEU A 246 2.84 9.25 6.01
CA LEU A 246 2.68 8.62 4.71
C LEU A 246 1.35 9.01 4.06
N TYR A 247 1.44 9.58 2.86
CA TYR A 247 0.31 9.82 1.98
C TYR A 247 0.46 9.00 0.70
N SER A 248 -0.15 7.81 0.68
CA SER A 248 -0.08 6.90 -0.46
C SER A 248 -1.39 6.92 -1.24
N VAL A 249 -1.35 7.35 -2.51
CA VAL A 249 -2.55 7.54 -3.34
C VAL A 249 -2.63 6.48 -4.43
N SER A 250 -3.74 5.76 -4.49
CA SER A 250 -4.02 4.73 -5.51
C SER A 250 -2.89 3.68 -5.64
N ALA A 251 -2.24 3.35 -4.52
CA ALA A 251 -1.11 2.44 -4.53
C ALA A 251 -1.57 0.96 -4.59
N PRO A 252 -0.91 0.12 -5.41
CA PRO A 252 -1.10 -1.32 -5.35
C PRO A 252 -0.58 -1.89 -4.02
N ARG A 253 -1.02 -3.11 -3.67
CA ARG A 253 -0.50 -3.82 -2.49
C ARG A 253 0.98 -4.13 -2.69
N SER A 254 1.80 -3.80 -1.70
CA SER A 254 3.26 -3.94 -1.79
C SER A 254 3.81 -5.10 -0.96
N GLY A 255 3.34 -5.27 0.28
CA GLY A 255 3.90 -6.23 1.24
C GLY A 255 2.88 -7.17 1.87
N ASP A 256 3.38 -8.15 2.60
CA ASP A 256 2.59 -9.07 3.43
C ASP A 256 2.14 -8.42 4.76
N GLU A 257 1.44 -9.18 5.59
CA GLU A 257 0.95 -8.70 6.88
C GLU A 257 2.07 -8.26 7.82
N THR A 258 3.22 -8.94 7.78
CA THR A 258 4.39 -8.60 8.59
C THR A 258 4.88 -7.21 8.24
N PHE A 259 5.03 -6.92 6.94
CA PHE A 259 5.39 -5.58 6.47
C PHE A 259 4.35 -4.52 6.90
N VAL A 260 3.05 -4.82 6.78
CA VAL A 260 1.99 -3.88 7.19
C VAL A 260 2.02 -3.60 8.69
N LYS A 261 2.29 -4.61 9.52
CA LYS A 261 2.46 -4.44 10.98
C LYS A 261 3.63 -3.53 11.31
N LEU A 262 4.79 -3.75 10.67
CA LEU A 262 5.98 -2.90 10.84
C LEU A 262 5.69 -1.45 10.42
N LEU A 263 5.02 -1.25 9.29
CA LEU A 263 4.64 0.07 8.82
C LEU A 263 3.76 0.81 9.83
N ARG A 264 2.71 0.14 10.36
CA ARG A 264 1.82 0.72 11.37
C ARG A 264 2.51 1.03 12.69
N GLN A 265 3.56 0.29 13.05
CA GLN A 265 4.33 0.52 14.26
C GLN A 265 5.21 1.78 14.18
N HIS A 266 5.77 2.07 13.00
CA HIS A 266 6.77 3.13 12.86
C HIS A 266 6.22 4.43 12.24
N VAL A 267 5.14 4.35 11.46
CA VAL A 267 4.59 5.52 10.74
C VAL A 267 3.34 6.04 11.43
N SER A 268 3.41 7.28 11.92
CA SER A 268 2.40 7.87 12.81
C SER A 268 1.13 8.36 12.10
N LEU A 269 1.24 8.71 10.82
CA LEU A 269 0.09 9.08 9.98
C LEU A 269 0.04 8.18 8.74
N TYR A 270 -0.97 7.31 8.71
CA TYR A 270 -1.24 6.44 7.58
C TYR A 270 -2.54 6.85 6.91
N THR A 271 -2.45 7.62 5.84
CA THR A 271 -3.59 7.87 4.96
C THR A 271 -3.32 7.20 3.63
N GLY A 272 -3.31 5.88 3.66
CA GLY A 272 -3.51 5.08 2.47
C GLY A 272 -5.01 5.06 2.18
N LEU A 273 -5.46 5.84 1.19
CA LEU A 273 -6.73 5.50 0.55
C LEU A 273 -6.46 4.21 -0.21
N PHE A 274 -6.63 3.07 0.47
CA PHE A 274 -6.58 1.74 -0.13
C PHE A 274 -7.79 1.64 -1.07
N LEU A 275 -7.68 2.24 -2.25
CA LEU A 275 -8.45 1.82 -3.40
C LEU A 275 -7.92 0.43 -3.75
N GLN A 276 -8.55 -0.56 -3.13
CA GLN A 276 -8.31 -1.98 -3.27
C GLN A 276 -8.66 -2.38 -4.71
N PHE A 277 -7.81 -2.04 -5.68
CA PHE A 277 -7.95 -2.52 -7.05
C PHE A 277 -7.21 -3.84 -7.21
N LEU A 278 -8.01 -4.90 -7.38
CA LEU A 278 -7.72 -6.21 -7.96
C LEU A 278 -6.73 -7.12 -7.20
N GLY A 279 -7.25 -7.92 -6.29
CA GLY A 279 -6.67 -9.23 -5.94
C GLY A 279 -6.99 -10.31 -7.00
N LEU A 280 -5.97 -10.89 -7.63
CA LEU A 280 -6.13 -12.17 -8.32
C LEU A 280 -5.18 -13.23 -7.73
N ARG A 281 -5.84 -14.26 -7.18
CA ARG A 281 -5.41 -15.64 -6.92
C ARG A 281 -3.95 -15.90 -6.50
N ARG A 282 -3.79 -16.42 -5.28
CA ARG A 282 -2.85 -17.53 -5.04
C ARG A 282 -3.29 -18.70 -5.94
N ILE A 283 -2.49 -19.05 -6.93
CA ILE A 283 -2.53 -20.39 -7.52
C ILE A 283 -1.90 -21.32 -6.46
N PRO A 284 -2.55 -22.41 -6.03
CA PRO A 284 -1.93 -23.34 -5.11
C PRO A 284 -0.71 -23.96 -5.78
N SER A 285 0.42 -23.92 -5.10
CA SER A 285 1.55 -24.79 -5.35
C SER A 285 1.14 -26.24 -5.08
N GLY A 286 0.62 -26.92 -6.10
CA GLY A 286 0.54 -28.39 -6.16
C GLY A 286 1.68 -28.95 -7.00
N PRO A 287 2.10 -30.20 -6.78
CA PRO A 287 3.24 -30.79 -7.46
C PRO A 287 2.94 -30.98 -8.95
N ARG A 288 3.91 -30.63 -9.80
CA ARG A 288 3.92 -30.92 -11.23
C ARG A 288 4.06 -32.43 -11.45
N TRP A 289 3.13 -33.00 -12.20
CA TRP A 289 3.43 -34.04 -13.18
C TRP A 289 3.44 -33.37 -14.55
#